data_AF-A0A527ZGH1-F1
#
_entry.id   AF-A0A527ZGH1-F1
#
_cell.length_a   1.000
_cell.length_b   1.000
_cell.length_c   1.000
_cell.angle_alpha   90.00
_cell.angle_beta   90.00
_cell.angle_gamma   90.00
#
_symmetry.space_group_name_H-M   'P 1'
#
loop_
_entity.id
_entity.type
_entity.pdbx_description
1 polymer ?
#
loop_
_entity_poly.entity_id
_entity_poly.type
_entity_poly.pdbx_seq_one_letter_code
_entity_poly.pdbx_strand_id
1 'polypeptide(L)'
;HESIDTLPQTPLFIVGNELFDAVPIRQFIRAGTGWRERMIGLDGADELHFFAGAGSVDPTLLPNDAENAPQGAIVEVAPARAALMATIAERLAGLGGAGLFLDYGYLQPGIGDTLQALRKHDYEDVLANPGEADLTAHVDFAALAATVRAHGLDAYL
;
A
#
# COMPACT_ATOMS: atom_id res chain seq x y z
N HIS A 1 -9.09 -7.59 -22.18
CA HIS A 1 -8.04 -8.15 -21.31
C HIS A 1 -8.48 -7.96 -19.88
N GLU A 2 -8.43 -9.01 -19.05
CA GLU A 2 -8.91 -8.96 -17.66
C GLU A 2 -7.76 -8.92 -16.64
N SER A 3 -6.56 -9.36 -17.03
CA SER A 3 -5.31 -9.19 -16.27
C SER A 3 -4.15 -8.82 -17.19
N ILE A 4 -3.04 -8.36 -16.59
CA ILE A 4 -1.79 -8.04 -17.29
C ILE A 4 -1.29 -9.24 -18.11
N ASP A 5 -1.45 -10.45 -17.58
CA ASP A 5 -0.97 -11.69 -18.23
C ASP A 5 -1.69 -12.00 -19.54
N THR A 6 -2.92 -11.49 -19.69
CA THR A 6 -3.71 -11.67 -20.91
C THR A 6 -3.31 -10.72 -22.04
N LEU A 7 -2.44 -9.73 -21.78
CA LEU A 7 -2.03 -8.74 -22.78
C LEU A 7 -1.19 -9.37 -23.91
N PRO A 8 -1.17 -8.76 -25.11
CA PRO A 8 -0.32 -9.21 -26.21
C PRO A 8 1.15 -9.28 -25.81
N GLN A 9 1.84 -10.34 -26.26
CA GLN A 9 3.27 -10.60 -26.01
C GLN A 9 4.16 -9.71 -26.89
N THR A 10 4.04 -8.40 -26.71
CA THR A 10 4.80 -7.35 -27.41
C THR A 10 5.32 -6.33 -26.40
N PRO A 11 6.28 -5.47 -26.77
CA PRO A 11 6.64 -4.33 -25.93
C PRO A 11 5.40 -3.49 -25.56
N LEU A 12 5.33 -2.99 -24.33
CA LEU A 12 4.18 -2.24 -23.82
C LEU A 12 4.57 -0.86 -23.29
N PHE A 13 3.68 0.12 -23.47
CA PHE A 13 3.68 1.34 -22.68
C PHE A 13 2.49 1.28 -21.73
N ILE A 14 2.74 1.15 -20.43
CA ILE A 14 1.71 0.97 -19.40
C ILE A 14 1.51 2.30 -18.68
N VAL A 15 0.27 2.77 -18.60
CA VAL A 15 -0.10 3.96 -17.82
C VAL A 15 -1.07 3.54 -16.73
N GLY A 16 -0.73 3.80 -15.47
CA GLY A 16 -1.62 3.68 -14.32
C GLY A 16 -1.83 5.05 -13.70
N ASN A 17 -3.09 5.51 -13.63
CA ASN A 17 -3.46 6.72 -12.93
C ASN A 17 -4.42 6.34 -11.81
N GLU A 18 -4.05 6.67 -10.56
CA GLU A 18 -4.80 6.29 -9.36
C GLU A 18 -5.06 4.77 -9.33
N LEU A 19 -3.98 4.01 -9.58
CA LEU A 19 -4.04 2.55 -9.64
C LEU A 19 -3.61 1.95 -8.32
N PHE A 20 -2.49 2.43 -7.76
CA PHE A 20 -1.90 1.79 -6.59
C PHE A 20 -2.55 2.27 -5.29
N ASP A 21 -3.05 3.50 -5.24
CA ASP A 21 -3.69 4.05 -4.05
C ASP A 21 -4.92 3.24 -3.60
N ALA A 22 -5.66 2.68 -4.55
CA ALA A 22 -6.81 1.79 -4.34
C ALA A 22 -6.44 0.32 -4.01
N VAL A 23 -5.16 -0.08 -4.12
CA VAL A 23 -4.73 -1.44 -3.81
C VAL A 23 -4.56 -1.61 -2.29
N PRO A 24 -5.06 -2.73 -1.70
CA PRO A 24 -5.05 -2.91 -0.25
C PRO A 24 -3.69 -2.78 0.43
N ILE A 25 -3.70 -2.12 1.58
CA ILE A 25 -2.57 -1.99 2.50
C ILE A 25 -2.77 -2.87 3.74
N ARG A 26 -1.69 -3.06 4.50
CA ARG A 26 -1.70 -3.57 5.87
C ARG A 26 -1.14 -2.47 6.76
N GLN A 27 -1.79 -2.24 7.90
CA GLN A 27 -1.33 -1.28 8.90
C GLN A 27 -0.78 -2.02 10.11
N PHE A 28 0.28 -1.48 10.69
CA PHE A 28 0.88 -1.95 11.93
C PHE A 28 0.93 -0.82 12.93
N ILE A 29 0.47 -1.06 14.15
CA ILE A 29 0.44 -0.10 15.25
C ILE A 29 1.51 -0.41 16.28
N ARG A 30 2.21 0.62 16.77
CA ARG A 30 3.16 0.51 17.87
C ARG A 30 2.40 0.26 19.17
N ALA A 31 2.52 -0.96 19.71
CA ALA A 31 1.81 -1.39 20.91
C ALA A 31 2.73 -2.19 21.84
N GLY A 32 2.95 -1.67 23.05
CA GLY A 32 3.88 -2.25 24.01
C GLY A 32 5.31 -2.22 23.49
N THR A 33 5.98 -3.37 23.47
CA THR A 33 7.40 -3.49 23.08
C THR A 33 7.63 -3.61 21.57
N GLY A 34 6.58 -3.64 20.74
CA GLY A 34 6.75 -3.86 19.30
C GLY A 34 5.59 -3.39 18.45
N TRP A 35 5.65 -3.77 17.18
CA TRP A 35 4.64 -3.47 16.17
C TRP A 35 3.65 -4.63 16.05
N ARG A 36 2.36 -4.31 16.08
CA ARG A 36 1.26 -5.27 15.97
C ARG A 36 0.39 -4.92 14.79
N GLU A 37 -0.09 -5.92 14.05
CA GLU A 37 -1.02 -5.68 12.94
C GLU A 37 -2.28 -5.00 13.46
N ARG A 38 -2.69 -3.90 12.83
CA ARG A 38 -3.91 -3.18 13.15
C ARG A 38 -5.06 -3.89 12.42
N MET A 39 -5.94 -4.51 13.19
CA MET A 39 -7.04 -5.32 12.70
C MET A 39 -8.37 -4.63 12.96
N ILE A 40 -9.40 -4.99 12.19
CA ILE A 40 -10.77 -4.55 12.43
C ILE A 40 -11.51 -5.68 13.15
N GLY A 41 -12.22 -5.34 14.22
CA GLY A 41 -13.07 -6.26 14.97
C GLY A 41 -14.34 -5.56 15.45
N LEU A 42 -15.15 -6.27 16.23
CA LEU A 42 -16.32 -5.71 16.90
C LEU A 42 -15.97 -5.34 18.34
N ASP A 43 -16.45 -4.18 18.79
CA ASP A 43 -16.33 -3.77 20.19
C ASP A 43 -17.49 -4.30 21.06
N GLY A 44 -17.62 -3.80 22.29
CA GLY A 44 -18.67 -4.23 23.23
C GLY A 44 -20.09 -3.79 22.85
N ALA A 45 -20.25 -2.93 21.84
CA ALA A 45 -21.51 -2.46 21.30
C ALA A 45 -21.83 -3.08 19.91
N ASP A 46 -21.06 -4.09 19.47
CA ASP A 46 -21.12 -4.68 18.14
C ASP A 46 -20.82 -3.67 17.00
N GLU A 47 -20.02 -2.62 17.28
CA GLU A 47 -19.57 -1.65 16.28
C GLU A 47 -18.15 -1.98 15.79
N LEU A 48 -17.85 -1.65 14.53
CA LEU A 48 -16.51 -1.87 13.96
C LEU A 48 -15.48 -0.93 14.62
N HIS A 49 -14.38 -1.50 15.09
CA HIS A 49 -13.29 -0.75 15.71
C HIS A 49 -11.92 -1.32 15.34
N PHE A 50 -10.88 -0.49 15.37
CA PHE A 50 -9.50 -0.93 15.21
C PHE A 50 -8.88 -1.50 16.50
N PHE A 51 -8.23 -2.65 16.39
CA PHE A 51 -7.55 -3.32 17.49
C PHE A 51 -6.11 -3.66 17.13
N ALA A 52 -5.24 -3.73 18.14
CA ALA A 52 -3.92 -4.34 17.99
C ALA A 52 -4.07 -5.88 17.98
N GLY A 53 -3.84 -6.48 16.82
CA GLY A 53 -3.88 -7.93 16.61
C GLY A 53 -2.61 -8.65 17.07
N ALA A 54 -2.57 -9.97 16.85
CA ALA A 54 -1.41 -10.79 17.19
C ALA A 54 -0.28 -10.74 16.15
N GLY A 55 -0.58 -10.35 14.90
CA GLY A 55 0.37 -10.29 13.80
C GLY A 55 1.52 -9.33 14.08
N SER A 56 2.72 -9.67 13.60
CA SER A 56 3.91 -8.81 13.63
C SER A 56 4.34 -8.47 12.21
N VAL A 57 5.12 -7.41 12.07
CA VAL A 57 5.74 -7.01 10.80
C VAL A 57 7.20 -7.49 10.76
N ASP A 58 7.68 -7.80 9.55
CA ASP A 58 9.10 -8.01 9.31
C ASP A 58 9.85 -6.69 9.61
N PRO A 59 10.85 -6.67 10.51
CA PRO A 59 11.60 -5.46 10.82
C PRO A 59 12.26 -4.79 9.61
N THR A 60 12.55 -5.54 8.54
CA THR A 60 13.14 -4.99 7.30
C THR A 60 12.17 -4.13 6.49
N LEU A 61 10.87 -4.23 6.77
CA LEU A 61 9.81 -3.41 6.16
C LEU A 61 9.49 -2.16 6.99
N LEU A 62 10.12 -2.00 8.16
CA LEU A 62 9.92 -0.82 9.00
C LEU A 62 10.83 0.33 8.56
N PRO A 63 10.36 1.59 8.66
CA PRO A 63 11.23 2.74 8.46
C PRO A 63 12.32 2.81 9.55
N ASN A 64 13.44 3.47 9.25
CA ASN A 64 14.62 3.50 10.13
C ASN A 64 14.36 4.07 11.53
N ASP A 65 13.37 4.96 11.66
CA ASP A 65 12.97 5.59 12.92
C ASP A 65 11.87 4.83 13.68
N ALA A 66 11.40 3.70 13.15
CA ALA A 66 10.32 2.91 13.71
C ALA A 66 10.60 2.42 15.14
N GLU A 67 11.86 2.18 15.52
CA GLU A 67 12.22 1.77 16.88
C GLU A 67 11.87 2.83 17.93
N ASN A 68 12.03 4.11 17.59
CA ASN A 68 11.79 5.26 18.47
C ASN A 68 10.36 5.81 18.34
N ALA A 69 9.51 5.18 17.52
CA ALA A 69 8.14 5.61 17.32
C ALA A 69 7.33 5.56 18.63
N PRO A 70 6.47 6.56 18.89
CA PRO A 70 5.63 6.58 20.09
C PRO A 70 4.57 5.47 20.06
N GLN A 71 3.99 5.15 21.22
CA GLN A 71 2.83 4.25 21.30
C GLN A 71 1.67 4.80 20.45
N GLY A 72 1.00 3.93 19.72
CA GLY A 72 -0.07 4.29 18.79
C GLY A 72 0.39 4.77 17.41
N ALA A 73 1.71 4.92 17.18
CA ALA A 73 2.25 5.19 15.84
C ALA A 73 1.85 4.08 14.85
N ILE A 74 1.63 4.45 13.58
CA ILE A 74 1.20 3.53 12.52
C ILE A 74 2.24 3.49 11.41
N VAL A 75 2.50 2.29 10.89
CA VAL A 75 3.28 2.03 9.68
C VAL A 75 2.40 1.26 8.71
N GLU A 76 2.46 1.65 7.44
CA GLU A 76 1.70 1.04 6.36
C GLU A 76 2.64 0.26 5.45
N VAL A 77 2.25 -0.95 5.08
CA VAL A 77 2.96 -1.77 4.10
C VAL A 77 1.96 -2.33 3.11
N ALA A 78 2.35 -2.46 1.84
CA ALA A 78 1.43 -2.88 0.79
C ALA A 78 2.00 -4.03 -0.05
N PRO A 79 2.04 -5.26 0.47
CA PRO A 79 2.53 -6.42 -0.28
C PRO A 79 1.77 -6.65 -1.60
N ALA A 80 0.47 -6.31 -1.65
CA ALA A 80 -0.33 -6.40 -2.86
C ALA A 80 0.12 -5.40 -3.94
N ARG A 81 0.48 -4.17 -3.57
CA ARG A 81 1.06 -3.18 -4.49
C ARG A 81 2.40 -3.66 -5.04
N ALA A 82 3.26 -4.19 -4.17
CA ALA A 82 4.54 -4.76 -4.56
C ALA A 82 4.37 -5.96 -5.52
N ALA A 83 3.41 -6.85 -5.26
CA ALA A 83 3.11 -7.98 -6.14
C ALA A 83 2.62 -7.52 -7.53
N LEU A 84 1.70 -6.56 -7.57
CA LEU A 84 1.21 -5.99 -8.83
C LEU A 84 2.35 -5.33 -9.63
N MET A 85 3.19 -4.53 -8.96
CA MET A 85 4.35 -3.91 -9.60
C MET A 85 5.37 -4.95 -10.06
N ALA A 86 5.56 -6.05 -9.33
CA ALA A 86 6.42 -7.15 -9.76
C ALA A 86 5.91 -7.78 -11.06
N THR A 87 4.61 -8.04 -11.19
CA THR A 87 4.01 -8.54 -12.44
C THR A 87 4.23 -7.57 -13.61
N ILE A 88 4.08 -6.26 -13.38
CA ILE A 88 4.34 -5.24 -14.41
C ILE A 88 5.84 -5.21 -14.76
N ALA A 89 6.72 -5.23 -13.77
CA ALA A 89 8.16 -5.17 -13.96
C ALA A 89 8.67 -6.42 -14.71
N GLU A 90 8.21 -7.62 -14.34
CA GLU A 90 8.51 -8.86 -15.05
C GLU A 90 8.09 -8.77 -16.53
N ARG A 91 6.90 -8.22 -16.78
CA ARG A 91 6.39 -8.01 -18.14
C ARG A 91 7.30 -7.11 -18.98
N LEU A 92 7.70 -5.96 -18.42
CA LEU A 92 8.55 -4.98 -19.09
C LEU A 92 9.98 -5.49 -19.25
N ALA A 93 10.52 -6.23 -18.29
CA ALA A 93 11.86 -6.81 -18.36
C ALA A 93 11.95 -7.91 -19.44
N GLY A 94 10.92 -8.73 -19.58
CA GLY A 94 10.91 -9.82 -20.56
C GLY A 94 10.71 -9.39 -22.01
N LEU A 95 9.89 -8.35 -22.24
CA LEU A 95 9.45 -7.97 -23.60
C LEU A 95 9.80 -6.53 -24.01
N GLY A 96 10.36 -5.74 -23.10
CA GLY A 96 10.66 -4.33 -23.30
C GLY A 96 9.43 -3.43 -23.14
N GLY A 97 9.68 -2.13 -23.01
CA GLY A 97 8.63 -1.13 -22.82
C GLY A 97 8.94 -0.13 -21.72
N ALA A 98 7.92 0.59 -21.26
CA ALA A 98 8.01 1.50 -20.13
C ALA A 98 6.67 1.60 -19.37
N GLY A 99 6.73 2.05 -18.12
CA GLY A 99 5.57 2.33 -17.29
C GLY A 99 5.56 3.77 -16.78
N LEU A 100 4.38 4.39 -16.72
CA LEU A 100 4.13 5.68 -16.08
C LEU A 100 3.00 5.51 -15.07
N PHE A 101 3.30 5.75 -13.79
CA PHE A 101 2.35 5.57 -12.69
C PHE A 101 2.19 6.88 -11.92
N LEU A 102 0.95 7.33 -11.82
CA LEU A 102 0.56 8.59 -11.18
C LEU A 102 -0.40 8.26 -10.04
N ASP A 103 0.02 8.52 -8.81
CA ASP A 103 -0.73 8.24 -7.59
C ASP A 103 -0.34 9.25 -6.51
N TYR A 104 -1.20 9.45 -5.49
CA TYR A 104 -0.86 10.24 -4.32
C TYR A 104 -0.02 9.41 -3.36
N GLY A 105 1.13 9.95 -2.94
CA GLY A 105 2.07 9.15 -2.17
C GLY A 105 3.30 9.91 -1.70
N TYR A 106 4.28 9.15 -1.24
CA TYR A 106 5.53 9.65 -0.71
C TYR A 106 6.73 8.96 -1.36
N LEU A 107 7.87 9.67 -1.38
CA LEU A 107 9.12 9.18 -1.98
C LEU A 107 10.07 8.55 -0.96
N GLN A 108 9.74 8.62 0.33
CA GLN A 108 10.51 8.03 1.41
C GLN A 108 9.55 7.35 2.40
N PRO A 109 9.83 6.10 2.82
CA PRO A 109 9.02 5.43 3.83
C PRO A 109 8.90 6.27 5.11
N GLY A 110 7.74 6.23 5.74
CA GLY A 110 7.46 7.01 6.94
C GLY A 110 6.42 6.38 7.84
N ILE A 111 6.29 6.97 9.02
CA ILE A 111 5.26 6.64 10.02
C ILE A 111 4.06 7.55 9.79
N GLY A 112 2.87 6.97 9.67
CA GLY A 112 1.63 7.70 9.46
C GLY A 112 0.44 6.78 9.16
N ASP A 113 -0.76 7.25 9.49
CA ASP A 113 -2.02 6.67 9.04
C ASP A 113 -2.47 7.48 7.83
N THR A 114 -2.48 6.87 6.65
CA THR A 114 -2.88 7.53 5.40
C THR A 114 -4.14 6.92 4.79
N LEU A 115 -4.68 5.87 5.41
CA LEU A 115 -5.95 5.29 5.02
C LEU A 115 -7.08 6.31 5.25
N GLN A 116 -7.78 6.63 4.17
CA GLN A 116 -8.86 7.61 4.18
C GLN A 116 -10.09 7.02 3.51
N ALA A 117 -11.26 7.45 4.00
CA ALA A 117 -12.53 7.23 3.35
C ALA A 117 -13.06 8.56 2.81
N LEU A 118 -13.45 8.58 1.53
CA LEU A 118 -14.07 9.72 0.89
C LEU A 118 -15.49 9.35 0.46
N ARG A 119 -16.47 10.13 0.90
CA ARG A 119 -17.86 9.95 0.50
C ARG A 119 -18.52 11.29 0.23
N LYS A 120 -19.17 11.41 -0.94
CA LYS A 120 -19.83 12.66 -1.38
C LYS A 120 -18.90 13.89 -1.33
N HIS A 121 -17.62 13.71 -1.68
CA HIS A 121 -16.56 14.74 -1.64
C HIS A 121 -16.19 15.25 -0.25
N ASP A 122 -16.46 14.48 0.81
CA ASP A 122 -16.04 14.82 2.17
C ASP A 122 -15.37 13.61 2.84
N TYR A 123 -14.43 13.90 3.73
CA TYR A 123 -13.75 12.86 4.50
C TYR A 123 -14.70 12.29 5.56
N GLU A 124 -14.73 10.97 5.70
CA GLU A 124 -15.43 10.30 6.79
C GLU A 124 -14.55 9.28 7.49
N ASP A 125 -15.01 8.79 8.64
CA ASP A 125 -14.36 7.68 9.33
C ASP A 125 -14.40 6.42 8.44
N VAL A 126 -13.24 5.76 8.32
CA VAL A 126 -13.05 4.60 7.44
C VAL A 126 -13.93 3.40 7.78
N LEU A 127 -14.44 3.32 9.02
CA LEU A 127 -15.32 2.25 9.47
C LEU A 127 -16.81 2.67 9.52
N ALA A 128 -17.15 3.92 9.19
CA ALA A 128 -18.52 4.44 9.34
C ALA A 128 -19.51 3.82 8.34
N ASN A 129 -19.17 3.76 7.05
CA ASN A 129 -20.05 3.19 6.01
C ASN A 129 -19.27 2.24 5.08
N PRO A 130 -18.83 1.06 5.56
CA PRO A 130 -18.04 0.13 4.75
C PRO A 130 -18.76 -0.27 3.46
N GLY A 131 -18.08 -0.11 2.33
CA GLY A 131 -18.62 -0.38 1.00
C GLY A 131 -19.41 0.77 0.36
N GLU A 132 -19.68 1.85 1.09
CA GLU A 132 -20.35 3.05 0.56
C GLU A 132 -19.41 4.24 0.33
N ALA A 133 -18.21 4.20 0.91
CA ALA A 133 -17.15 5.20 0.74
C ALA A 133 -16.01 4.65 -0.12
N ASP A 134 -15.35 5.54 -0.84
CA ASP A 134 -14.13 5.22 -1.56
C ASP A 134 -12.94 5.20 -0.59
N LEU A 135 -12.10 4.16 -0.66
CA LEU A 135 -10.96 3.98 0.24
C LEU A 135 -9.66 4.19 -0.53
N THR A 136 -8.83 5.10 -0.04
CA THR A 136 -7.50 5.39 -0.60
C THR A 136 -6.45 5.40 0.51
N ALA A 137 -5.21 5.08 0.15
CA ALA A 137 -4.06 5.23 1.02
C ALA A 137 -2.85 5.66 0.19
N HIS A 138 -1.99 6.50 0.76
CA HIS A 138 -0.80 6.99 0.09
C HIS A 138 0.10 5.85 -0.41
N VAL A 139 0.67 6.04 -1.59
CA VAL A 139 1.56 5.09 -2.24
C VAL A 139 3.01 5.31 -1.80
N ASP A 140 3.65 4.23 -1.34
CA ASP A 140 5.09 4.19 -1.14
C ASP A 140 5.81 3.99 -2.49
N PHE A 141 6.18 5.09 -3.13
CA PHE A 141 6.88 5.04 -4.41
C PHE A 141 8.30 4.49 -4.28
N ALA A 142 8.93 4.60 -3.11
CA ALA A 142 10.24 4.00 -2.88
C ALA A 142 10.16 2.47 -2.91
N ALA A 143 9.13 1.89 -2.30
CA ALA A 143 8.87 0.46 -2.33
C ALA A 143 8.59 -0.03 -3.77
N LEU A 144 7.74 0.68 -4.52
CA LEU A 144 7.48 0.34 -5.93
C LEU A 144 8.77 0.39 -6.78
N ALA A 145 9.56 1.44 -6.63
CA ALA A 145 10.83 1.58 -7.34
C ALA A 145 11.85 0.50 -6.94
N ALA A 146 11.87 0.08 -5.67
CA ALA A 146 12.71 -1.04 -5.23
C ALA A 146 12.28 -2.36 -5.91
N THR A 147 10.97 -2.62 -6.03
CA THR A 147 10.44 -3.78 -6.76
C THR A 147 10.85 -3.76 -8.23
N VAL A 148 10.75 -2.61 -8.90
CA VAL A 148 11.16 -2.46 -10.32
C VAL A 148 12.65 -2.75 -10.49
N ARG A 149 13.51 -2.17 -9.63
CA ARG A 149 14.96 -2.38 -9.67
C ARG A 149 15.35 -3.84 -9.40
N ALA A 150 14.61 -4.54 -8.55
CA ALA A 150 14.82 -5.97 -8.29
C ALA A 150 14.61 -6.84 -9.55
N HIS A 151 13.87 -6.35 -10.55
CA HIS A 151 13.69 -7.01 -11.85
C HIS A 151 14.68 -6.53 -12.92
N GLY A 152 15.72 -5.78 -12.54
CA GLY A 152 16.76 -5.31 -13.46
C GLY A 152 16.34 -4.14 -14.35
N LEU A 153 15.26 -3.44 -13.99
CA LEU A 153 14.78 -2.25 -14.70
C LEU A 153 15.18 -0.97 -13.98
N ASP A 154 15.29 0.12 -14.73
CA ASP A 154 15.47 1.45 -14.17
C ASP A 154 14.15 2.01 -13.63
N ALA A 155 14.21 2.67 -12.48
CA ALA A 155 13.07 3.36 -11.86
C ALA A 155 13.44 4.80 -11.53
N TYR A 156 12.58 5.73 -11.93
CA TYR A 156 12.72 7.17 -11.74
C TYR A 156 11.53 7.69 -10.92
N LEU A 157 11.83 8.44 -9.86
CA LEU A 157 10.88 9.01 -8.92
C LEU A 157 10.95 10.53 -8.95
#